data_AF-A0A0Q0VYD4-F1
#
_entry.id   AF-A0A0Q0VYD4-F1
#
_cell.length_a   1.000
_cell.length_b   1.000
_cell.length_c   1.000
_cell.angle_alpha   90.00
_cell.angle_beta   90.00
_cell.angle_gamma   90.00
#
_symmetry.space_group_name_H-M   'P 1'
#
loop_
_entity.id
_entity.type
_entity.pdbx_description
1 polymer ?
#
loop_
_entity_poly.entity_id
_entity_poly.type
_entity_poly.pdbx_seq_one_letter_code
_entity_poly.pdbx_strand_id
1 'polypeptide(L)' 'MIDSGEVRNQAELAKKLGISRARVTQILNLLKLDPLLIKELENLGDPMDKEVVTEKKLRGMIRHSLKYIKNIHCQSSE' A
#
# COMPACT_ATOMS: atom_id res chain seq x y z
N MET A 1 -16.04 16.97 4.68
CA MET A 1 -14.95 17.76 5.31
C MET A 1 -14.26 18.70 4.32
N ILE A 2 -13.61 18.18 3.26
CA ILE A 2 -13.02 19.06 2.22
C ILE A 2 -14.13 19.69 1.38
N ASP A 3 -15.01 18.87 0.83
CA ASP A 3 -16.10 19.37 -0.04
C ASP A 3 -17.17 20.15 0.73
N SER A 4 -17.33 19.87 2.03
CA SER A 4 -18.19 20.65 2.93
C SER A 4 -17.56 21.97 3.42
N GLY A 5 -16.30 22.25 3.07
CA GLY A 5 -15.60 23.48 3.44
C GLY A 5 -15.12 23.57 4.90
N GLU A 6 -15.31 22.52 5.71
CA GLU A 6 -14.83 22.47 7.11
C GLU A 6 -13.30 22.49 7.23
N VAL A 7 -12.60 22.10 6.17
CA VAL A 7 -11.13 22.18 6.04
C VAL A 7 -10.79 22.69 4.64
N ARG A 8 -9.78 23.56 4.52
CA ARG A 8 -9.42 24.24 3.28
C ARG A 8 -8.76 23.32 2.27
N ASN A 9 -8.00 22.32 2.73
CA ASN A 9 -7.26 21.40 1.87
C ASN A 9 -6.86 20.10 2.61
N GLN A 10 -6.28 19.17 1.86
CA GLN A 10 -5.82 17.87 2.37
C GLN A 10 -4.74 17.98 3.46
N ALA A 11 -3.93 19.05 3.46
CA ALA A 11 -2.90 19.23 4.48
C ALA A 11 -3.50 19.62 5.84
N GLU A 12 -4.54 20.45 5.82
CA GLU A 12 -5.29 20.79 7.03
C GLU A 12 -6.08 19.59 7.55
N LEU A 13 -6.68 18.81 6.65
CA LEU A 13 -7.32 17.54 7.00
C LEU A 13 -6.34 16.57 7.69
N ALA A 14 -5.13 16.43 7.16
CA ALA A 14 -4.08 15.59 7.73
C ALA A 14 -3.70 16.02 9.16
N LYS A 15 -3.51 17.34 9.37
CA LYS A 15 -3.23 17.91 10.69
C LYS A 15 -4.38 17.66 11.67
N LYS A 16 -5.62 17.89 11.25
CA LYS A 16 -6.82 17.72 12.08
C LYS A 16 -7.02 16.27 12.51
N LEU A 17 -6.69 15.31 11.63
CA LEU A 17 -6.83 13.87 11.88
C LEU A 17 -5.58 13.22 12.50
N GLY A 18 -4.47 13.95 12.67
CA GLY A 18 -3.24 13.41 13.23
C GLY A 18 -2.54 12.37 12.36
N ILE A 19 -2.77 12.37 11.04
CA ILE A 19 -2.19 11.41 10.08
C ILE A 19 -1.33 12.12 9.04
N SER A 20 -0.52 11.36 8.31
CA SER A 20 0.32 11.92 7.24
C SER A 20 -0.54 12.39 6.06
N ARG A 21 -0.07 13.43 5.35
CA ARG A 21 -0.71 13.91 4.13
C ARG A 21 -0.81 12.82 3.06
N ALA A 22 0.21 11.97 2.96
CA ALA A 22 0.21 10.81 2.05
C ALA A 22 -0.94 9.83 2.36
N ARG A 23 -1.21 9.57 3.65
CA ARG A 23 -2.34 8.70 4.05
C ARG A 23 -3.68 9.31 3.68
N VAL A 24 -3.85 10.62 3.85
CA VAL A 24 -5.06 11.34 3.41
C VAL A 24 -5.27 11.17 1.91
N THR A 25 -4.23 11.42 1.10
CA THR A 25 -4.31 11.27 -0.36
C THR A 25 -4.66 9.84 -0.77
N GLN A 26 -4.06 8.83 -0.13
CA GLN A 26 -4.41 7.43 -0.40
C GLN A 26 -5.88 7.15 -0.17
N ILE A 27 -6.43 7.56 0.98
CA ILE A 27 -7.85 7.36 1.31
C ILE A 27 -8.75 8.10 0.31
N LEU A 28 -8.44 9.37 0.00
CA LEU A 28 -9.23 10.14 -0.95
C LEU A 28 -9.23 9.54 -2.36
N ASN A 29 -8.13 8.92 -2.78
CA ASN A 29 -8.06 8.22 -4.06
C ASN A 29 -8.92 6.94 -4.04
N LEU A 30 -8.97 6.22 -2.92
CA LEU A 30 -9.87 5.06 -2.76
C LEU A 30 -11.33 5.48 -2.86
N LEU A 31 -11.71 6.62 -2.28
CA LEU A 31 -13.07 7.16 -2.38
C LEU A 31 -13.46 7.61 -3.80
N LYS A 32 -12.49 7.77 -4.71
CA LYS A 32 -12.70 8.12 -6.11
C LYS A 32 -12.70 6.91 -7.05
N LEU A 33 -12.56 5.70 -6.50
CA LEU A 33 -12.62 4.49 -7.31
C LEU A 33 -13.99 4.36 -7.97
N ASP A 34 -13.99 3.86 -9.20
CA ASP A 34 -15.21 3.60 -9.94
C ASP A 34 -16.08 2.56 -9.18
N PRO A 35 -17.38 2.80 -8.98
CA PRO A 35 -18.24 1.88 -8.25
C PRO A 35 -18.30 0.46 -8.85
N LEU A 36 -18.16 0.31 -10.17
CA LEU A 36 -18.09 -1.01 -10.79
C LEU A 36 -16.79 -1.72 -10.40
N LEU A 37 -15.66 -1.00 -10.37
CA LEU A 37 -14.39 -1.56 -9.92
C LEU A 37 -14.45 -2.00 -8.46
N ILE A 38 -15.10 -1.23 -7.58
CA ILE A 38 -15.30 -1.62 -6.18
C ILE A 38 -16.10 -2.93 -6.12
N LYS A 39 -17.20 -3.02 -6.88
CA LYS A 39 -18.05 -4.22 -6.91
C LYS A 39 -17.29 -5.45 -7.41
N GLU A 40 -16.48 -5.31 -8.45
CA GLU A 40 -15.62 -6.40 -8.95
C GLU A 40 -14.58 -6.83 -7.90
N LEU A 41 -13.98 -5.89 -7.16
CA LEU A 41 -13.05 -6.19 -6.08
C LEU A 41 -13.74 -6.90 -4.90
N GLU A 42 -14.97 -6.48 -4.55
CA GLU A 42 -15.78 -7.15 -3.52
C GLU A 42 -16.16 -8.57 -3.93
N ASN A 43 -16.53 -8.77 -5.21
CA ASN A 43 -16.84 -10.09 -5.78
C ASN A 43 -15.63 -11.02 -5.81
N LEU A 44 -14.42 -10.48 -5.94
CA LEU A 44 -13.18 -11.24 -5.87
C LEU A 44 -13.00 -11.94 -4.51
N GLY A 45 -13.62 -11.38 -3.46
CA GLY A 45 -13.47 -11.83 -2.09
C GLY A 45 -12.06 -11.61 -1.54
N ASP A 46 -11.82 -12.11 -0.33
CA ASP A 46 -10.44 -12.28 0.17
C ASP A 46 -10.02 -13.73 -0.07
N PRO A 47 -9.16 -14.02 -1.07
CA PRO A 47 -8.68 -15.37 -1.30
C PRO A 47 -7.75 -15.87 -0.18
N MET A 48 -7.39 -15.01 0.79
CA MET A 48 -6.43 -15.31 1.83
C MET A 48 -7.04 -15.02 3.22
N ASP A 49 -7.45 -16.06 3.95
CA ASP A 49 -8.05 -15.95 5.31
C ASP A 49 -7.18 -15.19 6.34
N LYS A 50 -5.92 -14.93 6.01
CA LYS A 50 -4.97 -14.12 6.78
C LYS A 50 -3.89 -13.56 5.86
N GLU A 51 -3.41 -12.35 6.13
CA GLU A 51 -2.20 -11.81 5.51
C GLU A 51 -0.98 -12.69 5.87
N VAL A 52 -0.73 -13.75 5.09
CA VAL A 52 0.41 -14.65 5.31
C VAL A 52 1.72 -13.87 5.20
N VAL A 53 1.77 -12.89 4.29
CA VAL A 53 2.94 -12.05 4.05
C VAL A 53 2.48 -10.64 3.64
N THR A 54 2.78 -9.63 4.45
CA THR A 54 2.60 -8.23 4.03
C THR A 54 3.61 -7.87 2.94
N GLU A 55 3.30 -6.90 2.09
CA GLU A 55 4.22 -6.39 1.08
C GLU A 55 5.61 -6.06 1.67
N LYS A 56 5.63 -5.44 2.86
CA LYS A 56 6.87 -5.11 3.57
C LYS A 56 7.69 -6.36 3.92
N LYS A 57 7.04 -7.44 4.37
CA LYS A 57 7.71 -8.73 4.64
C LYS A 57 8.21 -9.35 3.33
N LEU A 58 7.39 -9.34 2.28
CA LEU A 58 7.75 -9.87 0.95
C LEU A 58 8.98 -9.16 0.38
N ARG A 59 9.03 -7.83 0.46
CA ARG A 59 10.20 -7.03 0.04
C ARG A 59 11.46 -7.38 0.84
N GLY A 60 11.31 -7.74 2.11
CA GLY A 60 12.39 -8.32 2.91
C GLY A 60 12.89 -9.63 2.31
N MET A 61 11.98 -10.58 2.10
CA MET A 61 12.28 -11.92 1.58
C MET A 61 12.96 -11.88 0.21
N ILE A 62 12.46 -11.06 -0.71
CA ILE A 62 13.05 -10.88 -2.05
C ILE A 62 14.47 -10.32 -1.96
N ARG A 63 14.71 -9.32 -1.10
CA ARG A 63 16.07 -8.78 -0.91
C ARG A 63 17.04 -9.82 -0.35
N HIS A 64 16.60 -10.65 0.58
CA HIS A 64 17.41 -11.76 1.10
C HIS A 64 17.71 -12.82 0.02
N SER A 65 16.70 -13.18 -0.78
CA SER A 65 16.84 -14.11 -1.91
C SER A 65 17.83 -13.59 -2.97
N LEU A 66 17.71 -12.33 -3.38
CA LEU A 66 18.63 -11.71 -4.34
C LEU A 66 20.07 -11.61 -3.80
N LYS A 67 20.24 -11.37 -2.50
CA LYS A 67 21.57 -11.39 -1.86
C LYS A 67 22.18 -12.79 -1.86
N TYR A 68 21.37 -13.81 -1.60
CA TYR A 68 21.80 -15.20 -1.63
C TYR A 68 22.25 -15.64 -3.03
N ILE A 69 21.47 -15.31 -4.08
CA ILE A 69 21.83 -15.61 -5.48
C ILE A 69 23.11 -14.88 -5.91
N LYS A 70 23.28 -13.62 -5.52
CA LYS A 70 24.52 -12.87 -5.81
C LYS A 70 25.75 -13.48 -5.12
N ASN A 71 25.59 -13.97 -3.89
CA ASN A 71 26.69 -14.59 -3.16
C ASN A 71 27.11 -15.93 -3.79
N ILE A 72 26.17 -16.72 -4.32
CA ILE A 72 26.49 -17.96 -5.06
C ILE A 72 27.26 -17.63 -6.35
N HIS A 73 26.80 -16.65 -7.12
CA HIS A 73 27.48 -16.25 -8.35
C HIS A 73 28.88 -15.68 -8.14
N CYS A 74 29.18 -15.11 -6.97
CA CYS A 74 30.50 -14.60 -6.64
C CYS A 74 31.49 -15.70 -6.20
N GLN A 75 31.01 -16.87 -5.78
CA GLN A 75 31.85 -18.00 -5.34
C GLN A 75 32.20 -19.00 -6.46
N SER A 76 31.59 -18.87 -7.65
CA SER A 76 31.85 -19.73 -8.81
C SER A 76 32.76 -19.08 -9.86
N SER A 77 33.49 -18.03 -9.49
CA SER A 77 34.44 -17.30 -10.36
C SER A 77 35.84 -17.16 -9.74
N GLU A 78 36.15 -17.99 -8.74
CA GLU A 78 37.51 -18.18 -8.20
C GLU A 78 38.06 -19.56 -8.60
#